data_AF-A0A9Q9E1G5-F1
#
_entry.id   AF-A0A9Q9E1G5-F1
#
_cell.length_a   1.000
_cell.length_b   1.000
_cell.length_c   1.000
_cell.angle_alpha   90.00
_cell.angle_beta   90.00
_cell.angle_gamma   90.00
#
_symmetry.space_group_name_H-M   'P 1'
#
loop_
_entity.id
_entity.type
_entity.pdbx_description
1 polymer ?
#
loop_
_entity_poly.entity_id
_entity_poly.type
_entity_poly.pdbx_seq_one_letter_code
_entity_poly.pdbx_strand_id
1 'polypeptide(L)'
;MEEQANQRWSWPTYLLFFVSSVLCPNVVFYFTSAKFFIRRTTLLGVKNLAHFTDLQFTFFQLFLVLFVSTVGFGFTYLINWLVLKMLSRNLDGQALFVAMSFAILIADAITILVTGLFHINTPTLTAALKVLVLTFCYASFTKYQDKRGACILGVLSLLIHFDLLPLK
;
A
#
# COMPACT_ATOMS: atom_id res chain seq x y z
N MET A 1 -20.43 11.41 -31.58
CA MET A 1 -20.49 12.34 -30.43
C MET A 1 -20.17 11.53 -29.17
N GLU A 2 -19.02 10.89 -29.00
CA GLU A 2 -17.63 11.39 -29.06
C GLU A 2 -17.40 12.67 -28.26
N GLU A 3 -17.72 12.63 -26.97
CA GLU A 3 -17.09 13.48 -25.97
C GLU A 3 -17.25 12.92 -24.55
N GLN A 4 -16.87 11.66 -24.31
CA GLN A 4 -16.47 11.29 -22.94
C GLN A 4 -15.05 11.83 -22.75
N ALA A 5 -15.00 13.12 -22.42
CA ALA A 5 -13.81 13.81 -21.99
C ALA A 5 -13.03 12.91 -21.04
N ASN A 6 -11.81 12.62 -21.44
CA ASN A 6 -10.81 11.93 -20.65
C ASN A 6 -10.49 12.81 -19.43
N GLN A 7 -11.37 12.81 -18.42
CA GLN A 7 -11.21 13.58 -17.19
C GLN A 7 -10.07 12.96 -16.38
N ARG A 8 -8.84 13.27 -16.80
CA ARG A 8 -7.65 13.05 -15.97
C ARG A 8 -7.84 13.85 -14.70
N TRP A 9 -7.75 13.19 -13.55
CA TRP A 9 -7.88 13.89 -12.28
C TRP A 9 -6.76 14.94 -12.17
N SER A 10 -7.06 16.03 -11.47
CA SER A 10 -6.06 17.05 -11.19
C SER A 10 -5.01 16.50 -10.21
N TRP A 11 -3.79 17.06 -10.23
CA TRP A 11 -2.75 16.70 -9.25
C TRP A 11 -3.28 16.76 -7.81
N PRO A 12 -3.94 17.86 -7.36
CA PRO A 12 -4.49 17.93 -6.01
C PRO A 12 -5.42 16.76 -5.65
N THR A 13 -6.22 16.28 -6.60
CA THR A 13 -7.11 15.13 -6.40
C THR A 13 -6.31 13.84 -6.16
N TYR A 14 -5.22 13.61 -6.91
CA TYR A 14 -4.34 12.46 -6.66
C TYR A 14 -3.64 12.54 -5.31
N LEU A 15 -3.23 13.75 -4.89
CA LEU A 15 -2.61 13.95 -3.57
C LEU A 15 -3.60 13.61 -2.45
N LEU A 16 -4.81 14.16 -2.53
CA LEU A 16 -5.87 13.88 -1.55
C LEU A 16 -6.22 12.40 -1.51
N PHE A 17 -6.30 11.76 -2.67
CA PHE A 17 -6.56 10.33 -2.77
C PHE A 17 -5.44 9.49 -2.15
N PHE A 18 -4.18 9.86 -2.41
CA PHE A 18 -3.01 9.21 -1.81
C PHE A 18 -2.97 9.35 -0.29
N VAL A 19 -3.17 10.57 0.22
CA VAL A 19 -3.19 10.84 1.66
C VAL A 19 -4.32 10.03 2.33
N SER A 20 -5.53 10.06 1.76
CA SER A 20 -6.69 9.38 2.35
C SER A 20 -6.66 7.85 2.21
N SER A 21 -6.12 7.31 1.12
CA SER A 21 -6.19 5.87 0.82
C SER A 21 -4.91 5.11 1.15
N VAL A 22 -3.78 5.80 1.30
CA VAL A 22 -2.48 5.17 1.58
C VAL A 22 -1.92 5.64 2.91
N LEU A 23 -1.77 6.95 3.14
CA LEU A 23 -1.10 7.44 4.35
C LEU A 23 -1.95 7.26 5.61
N CYS A 24 -3.20 7.74 5.60
CA CYS A 24 -4.09 7.61 6.76
C CYS A 24 -4.32 6.14 7.17
N PRO A 25 -4.64 5.20 6.27
CA PRO A 25 -4.84 3.80 6.63
C PRO A 25 -3.58 3.14 7.18
N ASN A 26 -2.39 3.43 6.62
CA ASN A 26 -1.13 2.91 7.15
C ASN A 26 -0.82 3.43 8.55
N VAL A 27 -1.11 4.71 8.84
CA VAL A 27 -0.96 5.28 10.19
C VAL A 27 -1.90 4.58 11.17
N VAL A 28 -3.19 4.44 10.82
CA VAL A 28 -4.17 3.74 11.66
C VAL A 28 -3.78 2.29 11.87
N PHE A 29 -3.36 1.60 10.82
CA PHE A 29 -2.89 0.22 10.87
C PHE A 29 -1.69 0.08 11.81
N TYR A 30 -0.68 0.96 11.69
CA TYR A 30 0.49 0.93 12.54
C TYR A 30 0.13 1.10 14.02
N PHE A 31 -0.65 2.12 14.38
CA PHE A 31 -1.00 2.38 15.78
C PHE A 31 -1.96 1.34 16.35
N THR A 32 -2.83 0.76 15.54
CA THR A 32 -3.73 -0.31 15.97
C THR A 32 -2.93 -1.59 16.20
N SER A 33 -2.12 -2.00 15.23
CA SER A 33 -1.27 -3.21 15.32
C SER A 33 -0.19 -3.08 16.40
N ALA A 34 0.35 -1.88 16.64
CA ALA A 34 1.34 -1.62 17.69
C ALA A 34 0.78 -1.77 19.11
N LYS A 35 -0.54 -1.63 19.31
CA LYS A 35 -1.18 -1.96 20.59
C LYS A 35 -1.16 -3.46 20.90
N PHE A 36 -1.08 -4.30 19.88
CA PHE A 36 -1.14 -5.76 20.02
C PHE A 36 0.23 -6.47 19.93
N PHE A 37 1.30 -5.81 19.46
CA PHE A 37 2.56 -6.50 19.13
C PHE A 37 3.88 -5.90 19.64
N ILE A 38 4.85 -6.81 19.78
CA ILE A 38 6.21 -6.75 20.36
C ILE A 38 7.14 -5.67 19.78
N ARG A 39 6.81 -5.01 18.65
CA ARG A 39 7.63 -3.92 18.04
C ARG A 39 7.86 -2.71 18.95
N ARG A 40 7.16 -2.63 20.07
CA ARG A 40 7.41 -1.64 21.11
C ARG A 40 8.84 -1.74 21.67
N THR A 41 9.45 -2.91 21.79
CA THR A 41 10.72 -3.08 22.53
C THR A 41 11.90 -2.36 21.86
N THR A 42 12.11 -2.52 20.56
CA THR A 42 13.21 -1.85 19.82
C THR A 42 12.99 -0.34 19.73
N LEU A 43 11.76 0.09 19.48
CA LEU A 43 11.40 1.51 19.39
C LEU A 43 11.46 2.20 20.77
N LEU A 44 11.10 1.51 21.86
CA LEU A 44 11.30 2.00 23.22
C LEU A 44 12.80 2.13 23.56
N GLY A 45 13.64 1.24 23.05
CA GLY A 45 15.10 1.39 23.10
C GLY A 45 15.56 2.70 22.47
N VAL A 46 15.06 3.03 21.28
CA VAL A 46 15.33 4.32 20.60
C VAL A 46 14.81 5.50 21.42
N LYS A 47 13.60 5.40 22.00
CA LYS A 47 13.05 6.43 22.90
C LYS A 47 14.01 6.71 24.07
N ASN A 48 14.48 5.65 24.72
CA ASN A 48 15.34 5.74 25.90
C ASN A 48 16.73 6.27 25.55
N LEU A 49 17.31 5.84 24.42
CA LEU A 49 18.61 6.32 23.92
C LEU A 49 18.59 7.78 23.49
N ALA A 50 17.52 8.22 22.83
CA ALA A 50 17.36 9.59 22.35
C ALA A 50 16.73 10.54 23.39
N HIS A 51 16.42 10.03 24.59
CA HIS A 51 15.73 10.77 25.65
C HIS A 51 14.46 11.51 25.18
N PHE A 52 13.69 10.90 24.28
CA PHE A 52 12.48 11.53 23.76
C PHE A 52 11.38 11.59 24.82
N THR A 53 10.69 12.73 24.87
CA THR A 53 9.39 12.83 25.55
C THR A 53 8.35 11.96 24.84
N ASP A 54 7.26 11.58 25.52
CA ASP A 54 6.19 10.79 24.89
C ASP A 54 5.59 11.44 23.65
N LEU A 55 5.48 12.77 23.66
CA LEU A 55 4.99 13.56 22.54
C LEU A 55 5.98 13.54 21.37
N GLN A 56 7.27 13.79 21.62
CA GLN A 56 8.31 13.71 20.59
C GLN A 56 8.42 12.31 19.98
N PHE A 57 8.31 11.28 20.81
CA PHE A 57 8.35 9.90 20.35
C PHE A 57 7.14 9.54 19.48
N THR A 58 5.96 10.05 19.81
CA THR A 58 4.75 9.88 18.97
C THR A 58 4.91 10.58 17.62
N PHE A 59 5.44 11.81 17.60
CA PHE A 59 5.76 12.50 16.34
C PHE A 59 6.80 11.77 15.52
N PHE A 60 7.84 11.23 16.16
CA PHE A 60 8.85 10.42 15.49
C PHE A 60 8.24 9.17 14.85
N GLN A 61 7.37 8.44 15.57
CA GLN A 61 6.67 7.27 15.03
C GLN A 61 5.78 7.64 13.85
N LEU A 62 5.02 8.73 13.96
CA LEU A 62 4.15 9.20 12.89
C LEU A 62 4.96 9.59 11.65
N PHE A 63 6.05 10.33 11.82
CA PHE A 63 6.97 10.66 10.74
C PHE A 63 7.56 9.41 10.10
N LEU A 64 8.04 8.45 10.90
CA LEU A 64 8.62 7.21 10.41
C LEU A 64 7.62 6.42 9.57
N VAL A 65 6.37 6.28 10.04
CA VAL A 65 5.32 5.56 9.30
C VAL A 65 5.01 6.28 7.99
N LEU A 66 4.79 7.60 8.02
CA LEU A 66 4.52 8.38 6.81
C LEU A 66 5.67 8.28 5.81
N PHE A 67 6.91 8.37 6.28
CA PHE A 67 8.11 8.27 5.45
C PHE A 67 8.22 6.89 4.79
N VAL A 68 8.14 5.82 5.58
CA VAL A 68 8.23 4.43 5.08
C VAL A 68 7.07 4.13 4.13
N SER A 69 5.84 4.57 4.44
CA SER A 69 4.69 4.41 3.56
C SER A 69 4.86 5.14 2.23
N THR A 70 5.37 6.38 2.26
CA THR A 70 5.56 7.18 1.03
C THR A 70 6.64 6.57 0.15
N VAL A 71 7.81 6.26 0.72
CA VAL A 71 8.94 5.67 0.00
C VAL A 71 8.59 4.28 -0.50
N GLY A 72 7.98 3.45 0.34
CA GLY A 72 7.57 2.09 -0.02
C GLY A 72 6.52 2.06 -1.13
N PHE A 73 5.51 2.94 -1.05
CA PHE A 73 4.52 3.08 -2.13
C PHE A 73 5.18 3.54 -3.43
N GLY A 74 6.00 4.60 -3.38
CA GLY A 74 6.68 5.15 -4.56
C GLY A 74 7.56 4.12 -5.26
N PHE A 75 8.33 3.35 -4.49
CA PHE A 75 9.19 2.29 -5.02
C PHE A 75 8.39 1.15 -5.65
N THR A 76 7.36 0.67 -4.96
CA THR A 76 6.48 -0.40 -5.48
C THR A 76 5.75 0.04 -6.75
N TYR A 77 5.27 1.29 -6.77
CA TYR A 77 4.62 1.88 -7.94
C TYR A 77 5.59 1.95 -9.12
N LEU A 78 6.83 2.41 -8.89
CA LEU A 78 7.85 2.51 -9.93
C LEU A 78 8.20 1.13 -10.51
N ILE A 79 8.38 0.12 -9.66
CA ILE A 79 8.66 -1.27 -10.12
C ILE A 79 7.51 -1.79 -10.98
N ASN A 80 6.28 -1.73 -10.46
CA ASN A 80 5.10 -2.19 -11.19
C ASN A 80 4.95 -1.45 -12.53
N TRP A 81 5.16 -0.14 -12.53
CA TRP A 81 5.10 0.68 -13.73
C TRP A 81 6.19 0.30 -14.75
N LEU A 82 7.44 0.09 -14.31
CA LEU A 82 8.54 -0.33 -15.18
C LEU A 82 8.28 -1.70 -15.81
N VAL A 83 7.85 -2.68 -15.01
CA VAL A 83 7.58 -4.04 -15.50
C VAL A 83 6.42 -4.04 -16.48
N LEU A 84 5.33 -3.33 -16.18
CA LEU A 84 4.21 -3.18 -17.11
C LEU A 84 4.62 -2.43 -18.38
N LYS A 85 5.48 -1.43 -18.30
CA LYS A 85 5.99 -0.72 -19.48
C LYS A 85 6.78 -1.65 -20.41
N MET A 86 7.51 -2.61 -19.84
CA MET A 86 8.28 -3.59 -20.62
C MET A 86 7.41 -4.70 -21.21
N LEU A 87 6.37 -5.14 -20.49
CA LEU A 87 5.65 -6.38 -20.81
C LEU A 87 4.19 -6.18 -21.28
N SER A 88 3.59 -5.02 -21.00
CA SER A 88 2.25 -4.65 -21.48
C SER A 88 2.31 -3.54 -22.51
N ARG A 89 1.48 -3.68 -23.56
CA ARG A 89 1.31 -2.65 -24.61
C ARG A 89 0.29 -1.58 -24.22
N ASN A 90 -0.52 -1.81 -23.19
CA ASN A 90 -1.64 -0.94 -22.80
C ASN A 90 -1.48 -0.41 -21.37
N LEU A 91 -0.30 0.12 -21.05
CA LEU A 91 -0.01 0.68 -19.74
C LEU A 91 -0.87 1.92 -19.46
N ASP A 92 -1.63 1.88 -18.37
CA ASP A 92 -2.31 3.04 -17.81
C ASP A 92 -1.77 3.31 -16.39
N GLY A 93 -0.86 4.28 -16.28
CA GLY A 93 -0.24 4.65 -15.01
C GLY A 93 -1.23 5.24 -14.00
N GLN A 94 -2.30 5.89 -14.47
CA GLN A 94 -3.32 6.44 -13.58
C GLN A 94 -4.16 5.31 -12.98
N ALA A 95 -4.57 4.35 -13.82
CA ALA A 95 -5.26 3.15 -13.36
C ALA A 95 -4.39 2.34 -12.38
N LEU A 96 -3.08 2.20 -12.65
CA LEU A 96 -2.14 1.55 -11.74
C LEU A 96 -2.08 2.25 -10.37
N PHE A 97 -1.91 3.58 -10.37
CA PHE A 97 -1.83 4.36 -9.14
C PHE A 97 -3.10 4.23 -8.29
N VAL A 98 -4.27 4.34 -8.94
CA VAL A 98 -5.57 4.24 -8.28
C VAL A 98 -5.80 2.83 -7.76
N ALA A 99 -5.51 1.79 -8.56
CA ALA A 99 -5.64 0.39 -8.16
C ALA A 99 -4.74 0.05 -6.96
N MET A 100 -3.48 0.50 -6.96
CA MET A 100 -2.56 0.30 -5.83
C MET A 100 -3.04 0.99 -4.55
N SER A 101 -3.52 2.23 -4.67
CA SER A 101 -4.02 2.99 -3.51
C SER A 101 -5.28 2.34 -2.93
N PHE A 102 -6.22 1.88 -3.78
CA PHE A 102 -7.40 1.14 -3.34
C PHE A 102 -7.04 -0.20 -2.70
N ALA A 103 -6.07 -0.92 -3.27
CA ALA A 103 -5.62 -2.19 -2.72
C ALA A 103 -5.07 -2.02 -1.30
N ILE A 104 -4.31 -0.95 -1.04
CA ILE A 104 -3.81 -0.63 0.30
C ILE A 104 -4.96 -0.32 1.24
N LEU A 105 -5.86 0.60 0.86
CA LEU A 105 -7.01 1.00 1.67
C LEU A 105 -7.85 -0.21 2.10
N ILE A 106 -8.26 -1.05 1.13
CA ILE A 106 -9.15 -2.20 1.38
C ILE A 106 -8.43 -3.27 2.20
N ALA A 107 -7.20 -3.63 1.84
CA ALA A 107 -6.48 -4.67 2.54
C ALA A 107 -6.13 -4.28 3.98
N ASP A 108 -5.71 -3.03 4.21
CA ASP A 108 -5.41 -2.55 5.55
C ASP A 108 -6.70 -2.45 6.38
N ALA A 109 -7.81 -1.94 5.82
CA ALA A 109 -9.10 -1.89 6.52
C ALA A 109 -9.60 -3.28 6.95
N ILE A 110 -9.55 -4.27 6.05
CA ILE A 110 -9.94 -5.66 6.36
C ILE A 110 -9.00 -6.24 7.41
N THR A 111 -7.70 -6.01 7.30
CA THR A 111 -6.72 -6.54 8.28
C THR A 111 -6.93 -5.91 9.66
N ILE A 112 -7.23 -4.61 9.75
CA ILE A 112 -7.58 -3.94 11.02
C ILE A 112 -8.81 -4.62 11.64
N LEU A 113 -9.84 -4.87 10.83
CA LEU A 113 -11.07 -5.50 11.30
C LEU A 113 -10.81 -6.93 11.79
N VAL A 114 -10.08 -7.74 11.02
CA VAL A 114 -9.72 -9.12 11.40
C VAL A 114 -8.84 -9.13 12.65
N THR A 115 -7.83 -8.28 12.72
CA THR A 115 -6.94 -8.19 13.90
C THR A 115 -7.71 -7.70 15.13
N GLY A 116 -8.65 -6.77 14.96
CA GLY A 116 -9.49 -6.26 16.03
C GLY A 116 -10.49 -7.29 16.56
N LEU A 117 -11.09 -8.10 15.67
CA LEU A 117 -12.09 -9.12 16.05
C LEU A 117 -11.47 -10.40 16.58
N PHE A 118 -10.38 -10.86 15.97
CA PHE A 118 -9.79 -12.18 16.25
C PHE A 118 -8.50 -12.12 17.06
N HIS A 119 -7.93 -10.93 17.29
CA HIS A 119 -6.64 -10.74 17.96
C HIS A 119 -5.46 -11.53 17.34
N ILE A 120 -5.55 -11.85 16.05
CA ILE A 120 -4.53 -12.58 15.30
C ILE A 120 -3.87 -11.64 14.30
N ASN A 121 -2.54 -11.67 14.22
CA ASN A 121 -1.80 -10.99 13.15
C ASN A 121 -1.85 -11.83 11.87
N THR A 122 -2.28 -11.20 10.79
CA THR A 122 -2.47 -11.89 9.50
C THR A 122 -1.72 -11.17 8.38
N PRO A 123 -0.39 -11.01 8.47
CA PRO A 123 0.39 -10.28 7.46
C PRO A 123 0.28 -10.94 6.08
N THR A 124 0.20 -12.27 6.06
CA THR A 124 -0.04 -13.07 4.85
C THR A 124 -1.42 -12.80 4.24
N LEU A 125 -2.45 -12.57 5.08
CA LEU A 125 -3.79 -12.20 4.62
C LEU A 125 -3.77 -10.80 4.02
N THR A 126 -3.11 -9.83 4.67
CA THR A 126 -2.96 -8.47 4.15
C THR A 126 -2.27 -8.48 2.79
N ALA A 127 -1.18 -9.23 2.66
CA ALA A 127 -0.46 -9.43 1.41
C ALA A 127 -1.36 -10.05 0.33
N ALA A 128 -2.08 -11.14 0.65
CA ALA A 128 -3.01 -11.80 -0.27
C ALA A 128 -4.09 -10.83 -0.78
N LEU A 129 -4.68 -10.06 0.14
CA LEU A 129 -5.72 -9.09 -0.19
C LEU A 129 -5.16 -7.97 -1.07
N LYS A 130 -3.96 -7.45 -0.79
CA LYS A 130 -3.32 -6.42 -1.63
C LYS A 130 -3.14 -6.93 -3.06
N VAL A 131 -2.64 -8.16 -3.23
CA VAL A 131 -2.49 -8.79 -4.56
C VAL A 131 -3.84 -8.95 -5.26
N LEU A 132 -4.83 -9.53 -4.59
CA LEU A 132 -6.15 -9.80 -5.18
C LEU A 132 -6.85 -8.50 -5.60
N VAL A 133 -6.91 -7.52 -4.69
CA VAL A 133 -7.59 -6.25 -4.95
C VAL A 133 -6.83 -5.47 -6.03
N LEU A 134 -5.49 -5.43 -5.99
CA LEU A 134 -4.70 -4.76 -7.03
C LEU A 134 -4.96 -5.36 -8.41
N THR A 135 -4.92 -6.68 -8.52
CA THR A 135 -5.13 -7.40 -9.79
C THR A 135 -6.54 -7.12 -10.34
N PHE A 136 -7.56 -7.21 -9.48
CA PHE A 136 -8.94 -6.96 -9.86
C PHE A 136 -9.17 -5.49 -10.24
N CYS A 137 -8.77 -4.55 -9.38
CA CYS A 137 -8.92 -3.12 -9.63
C CYS A 137 -8.19 -2.69 -10.90
N TYR A 138 -6.98 -3.16 -11.16
CA TYR A 138 -6.27 -2.81 -12.39
C TYR A 138 -6.96 -3.37 -13.65
N ALA A 139 -7.45 -4.62 -13.60
CA ALA A 139 -8.23 -5.20 -14.68
C ALA A 139 -9.52 -4.41 -14.97
N SER A 140 -10.18 -3.89 -13.93
CA SER A 140 -11.42 -3.11 -14.03
C SER A 140 -11.20 -1.65 -14.43
N PHE A 141 -10.13 -1.00 -13.96
CA PHE A 141 -9.87 0.42 -14.20
C PHE A 141 -9.14 0.69 -15.52
N THR A 142 -8.52 -0.31 -16.14
CA THR A 142 -7.91 -0.13 -17.45
C THR A 142 -8.96 -0.01 -18.54
N LYS A 143 -8.91 1.09 -19.31
CA LYS A 143 -9.81 1.38 -20.45
C LYS A 143 -9.89 0.24 -21.47
N TYR A 144 -8.82 -0.55 -21.60
CA TYR A 144 -8.71 -1.64 -22.57
C TYR A 144 -8.88 -3.04 -21.97
N GLN A 145 -9.26 -3.15 -20.69
CA GLN A 145 -9.33 -4.43 -19.96
C GLN A 145 -8.05 -5.26 -20.15
N ASP A 146 -6.91 -4.72 -19.74
CA ASP A 146 -5.61 -5.35 -19.95
C ASP A 146 -5.42 -6.58 -19.03
N LYS A 147 -5.97 -7.72 -19.46
CA LYS A 147 -5.89 -9.00 -18.75
C LYS A 147 -4.45 -9.48 -18.60
N ARG A 148 -3.57 -9.18 -19.56
CA ARG A 148 -2.15 -9.55 -19.51
C ARG A 148 -1.41 -8.73 -18.47
N GLY A 149 -1.59 -7.40 -18.47
CA GLY A 149 -1.02 -6.52 -17.46
C GLY A 149 -1.54 -6.82 -16.05
N ALA A 150 -2.84 -7.13 -15.89
CA ALA A 150 -3.39 -7.56 -14.62
C ALA A 150 -2.75 -8.88 -14.12
N CYS A 151 -2.57 -9.87 -15.00
CA CYS A 151 -1.90 -11.12 -14.66
C CYS A 151 -0.43 -10.89 -14.27
N ILE A 152 0.30 -10.04 -15.02
CA ILE A 152 1.68 -9.66 -14.72
C ILE A 152 1.75 -8.96 -13.36
N LEU A 153 0.84 -8.03 -13.06
CA LEU A 153 0.76 -7.36 -11.77
C LEU A 153 0.47 -8.33 -10.63
N GLY A 154 -0.46 -9.27 -10.84
CA GLY A 154 -0.78 -10.29 -9.85
C GLY A 154 0.43 -11.14 -9.53
N VAL A 155 1.13 -11.65 -10.55
CA VAL A 155 2.35 -12.45 -10.37
C VAL A 155 3.47 -11.61 -9.74
N LEU A 156 3.73 -10.41 -10.24
CA LEU A 156 4.77 -9.53 -9.69
C LEU A 156 4.48 -9.14 -8.25
N SER A 157 3.22 -8.86 -7.92
CA SER A 157 2.83 -8.53 -6.56
C SER A 157 2.86 -9.75 -5.65
N LEU A 158 2.56 -10.95 -6.16
CA LEU A 158 2.81 -12.20 -5.45
C LEU A 158 4.31 -12.36 -5.18
N LEU A 159 5.20 -12.10 -6.14
CA LEU A 159 6.64 -12.15 -5.89
C LEU A 159 7.06 -11.09 -4.85
N ILE A 160 6.61 -9.84 -4.99
CA ILE A 160 7.00 -8.78 -4.04
C ILE A 160 6.47 -9.03 -2.62
N HIS A 161 5.27 -9.63 -2.47
CA HIS A 161 4.63 -9.82 -1.17
C HIS A 161 4.77 -11.24 -0.60
N PHE A 162 5.01 -12.26 -1.42
CA PHE A 162 5.09 -13.68 -1.05
C PHE A 162 6.42 -14.36 -1.41
N ASP A 163 7.27 -13.81 -2.29
CA ASP A 163 8.66 -14.29 -2.40
C ASP A 163 9.50 -13.68 -1.27
N LEU A 164 10.05 -14.51 -0.39
CA LEU A 164 11.32 -15.20 -0.64
C LEU A 164 12.54 -14.25 -0.70
N LEU A 165 12.57 -13.25 0.19
CA LEU A 165 13.75 -13.09 1.05
C LEU A 165 13.60 -14.02 2.25
N PRO A 166 13.99 -15.31 2.16
CA PRO A 166 14.44 -16.00 3.35
C PRO A 166 15.73 -15.29 3.78
N LEU A 167 15.62 -14.19 4.52
CA LEU A 167 16.67 -13.86 5.47
C LEU A 167 16.54 -14.91 6.58
N LYS A 168 17.11 -16.08 6.30
CA LYS A 168 17.71 -16.93 7.32
C LYS A 168 18.70 -16.11 8.12
#